data_AF-A0A0B8PK75-F1
#
_entry.id   AF-A0A0B8PK75-F1
#
_cell.length_a   1.000
_cell.length_b   1.000
_cell.length_c   1.000
_cell.angle_alpha   90.00
_cell.angle_beta   90.00
_cell.angle_gamma   90.00
#
_symmetry.space_group_name_H-M   'P 1'
#
loop_
_entity.id
_entity.type
_entity.pdbx_description
1 polymer ?
#
loop_
_entity_poly.entity_id
_entity_poly.type
_entity_poly.pdbx_seq_one_letter_code
_entity_poly.pdbx_strand_id
1 'polypeptide(L)'
;MLNQDLVERFTSSITEASDILVAHDGNFVQPVFTLYHKRVLPKLTEFLERGERKIILFYKECNVVNVDFSDSPDCFVNLNTPQELEQFGSLS
;
A
#
# COMPACT_ATOMS: atom_id res chain seq x y z
N MET A 1 -2.15 4.86 14.32
CA MET A 1 -2.03 6.18 13.63
C MET A 1 -0.95 6.04 12.58
N LEU A 2 -1.05 6.77 11.45
CA LEU A 2 -0.02 6.72 10.42
C LEU A 2 1.30 7.30 10.92
N ASN A 3 2.40 6.62 10.63
CA ASN A 3 3.73 7.13 10.95
C ASN A 3 4.05 8.37 10.10
N GLN A 4 4.72 9.34 10.70
CA GLN A 4 5.12 10.58 10.03
C GLN A 4 6.24 10.35 9.00
N ASP A 5 6.99 9.26 9.11
CA ASP A 5 8.07 8.86 8.21
C ASP A 5 7.59 8.05 7.00
N LEU A 6 6.27 7.86 6.82
CA LEU A 6 5.69 7.09 5.72
C LEU A 6 6.31 7.48 4.37
N VAL A 7 6.22 8.77 4.00
CA VAL A 7 6.72 9.26 2.71
C VAL A 7 8.23 9.04 2.58
N GLU A 8 9.00 9.33 3.64
CA GLU A 8 10.44 9.16 3.66
C GLU A 8 10.84 7.70 3.43
N ARG A 9 10.21 6.74 4.12
CA ARG A 9 10.47 5.30 3.95
C ARG A 9 10.16 4.81 2.54
N PHE A 10 9.03 5.24 1.98
CA PHE A 10 8.66 4.90 0.60
C PHE A 10 9.69 5.47 -0.38
N THR A 11 10.05 6.75 -0.26
CA THR A 11 11.01 7.39 -1.18
C THR A 11 12.41 6.80 -1.08
N SER A 12 12.84 6.42 0.13
CA SER A 12 14.15 5.77 0.37
C SER A 12 14.22 4.36 -0.22
N SER A 13 13.08 3.73 -0.49
CA SER A 13 13.00 2.38 -1.06
C SER A 13 12.88 2.37 -2.60
N ILE A 14 12.89 3.54 -3.24
CA ILE A 14 12.79 3.67 -4.70
C ILE A 14 14.03 3.07 -5.38
N THR A 15 13.81 2.27 -6.41
CA THR A 15 14.85 1.83 -7.34
C THR A 15 14.45 2.21 -8.77
N GLU A 16 15.42 2.28 -9.68
CA GLU A 16 15.16 2.54 -11.12
C GLU A 16 14.17 1.57 -11.75
N ALA A 17 14.12 0.35 -11.22
CA ALA A 17 13.24 -0.70 -11.70
C ALA A 17 11.86 -0.68 -11.03
N SER A 18 11.68 0.01 -9.89
CA SER A 18 10.44 -0.03 -9.12
C SER A 18 9.29 0.63 -9.87
N ASP A 19 8.25 -0.14 -10.17
CA ASP A 19 6.99 0.38 -10.73
C ASP A 19 6.04 0.81 -9.61
N ILE A 20 5.93 -0.04 -8.57
CA ILE A 20 5.03 0.14 -7.44
C ILE A 20 5.80 -0.20 -6.19
N LEU A 21 5.64 0.61 -5.15
CA LEU A 21 6.05 0.28 -3.81
C LEU A 21 4.79 0.10 -2.95
N VAL A 22 4.77 -0.91 -2.08
CA VAL A 22 3.63 -1.20 -1.22
C VAL A 22 4.10 -1.47 0.21
N ALA A 23 3.39 -0.95 1.20
CA ALA A 23 3.73 -1.20 2.60
C ALA A 23 3.48 -2.67 2.97
N HIS A 24 4.32 -3.21 3.85
CA HIS A 24 4.18 -4.54 4.44
C HIS A 24 4.40 -4.45 5.95
N ASP A 25 3.40 -4.84 6.74
CA ASP A 25 3.40 -4.71 8.22
C ASP A 25 4.12 -5.86 8.95
N GLY A 26 4.83 -6.70 8.20
CA GLY A 26 5.47 -7.93 8.68
C GLY A 26 4.63 -9.19 8.48
N ASN A 27 3.30 -9.07 8.37
CA ASN A 27 2.38 -10.19 8.16
C ASN A 27 1.65 -10.09 6.81
N PHE A 28 1.17 -8.90 6.47
CA PHE A 28 0.35 -8.65 5.29
C PHE A 28 0.84 -7.43 4.51
N VAL A 29 0.65 -7.53 3.19
CA VAL A 29 0.74 -6.38 2.29
C VAL A 29 -0.44 -5.45 2.59
N GLN A 30 -0.17 -4.14 2.61
CA GLN A 30 -1.14 -3.09 2.85
C GLN A 30 -1.43 -2.34 1.53
N PRO A 31 -2.31 -2.87 0.66
CA PRO A 31 -2.41 -2.47 -0.75
C PRO A 31 -2.90 -1.03 -0.98
N VAL A 32 -3.55 -0.42 0.01
CA VAL A 32 -3.98 0.99 -0.07
C VAL A 32 -2.88 1.98 0.32
N PHE A 33 -1.80 1.50 0.92
CA PHE A 33 -0.60 2.28 1.23
C PHE A 33 0.48 1.97 0.21
N THR A 34 0.47 2.75 -0.87
CA THR A 34 1.28 2.49 -2.07
C THR A 34 1.83 3.76 -2.70
N LEU A 35 3.00 3.62 -3.32
CA LEU A 35 3.60 4.65 -4.17
C LEU A 35 3.74 4.08 -5.59
N TYR A 36 3.23 4.81 -6.58
CA TYR A 36 3.28 4.42 -7.99
C TYR A 36 4.23 5.32 -8.77
N HIS A 37 5.08 4.72 -9.60
CA HIS A 37 5.79 5.46 -10.62
C HIS A 37 4.82 5.79 -11.78
N LYS A 38 4.91 7.01 -12.35
CA LYS A 38 4.02 7.47 -13.45
C LYS A 38 4.01 6.55 -14.68
N ARG A 39 5.13 5.87 -14.95
CA ARG A 39 5.29 4.85 -16.02
C ARG A 39 4.26 3.71 -15.94
N VAL A 40 3.63 3.50 -14.79
CA VAL A 40 2.60 2.48 -14.57
C VAL A 40 1.26 2.87 -15.23
N LEU A 41 1.02 4.15 -15.50
CA LEU A 41 -0.28 4.66 -15.97
C LEU A 41 -0.81 3.97 -17.25
N PRO A 42 -0.03 3.75 -18.32
CA PRO A 42 -0.54 3.06 -19.51
C PRO A 42 -0.99 1.64 -19.19
N LYS A 43 -0.20 0.91 -18.39
CA LYS A 43 -0.51 -0.46 -17.98
C LYS A 43 -1.75 -0.53 -17.08
N LEU A 44 -1.90 0.42 -16.15
CA LEU A 44 -3.10 0.53 -15.31
C LEU A 44 -4.35 0.80 -16.16
N THR A 45 -4.23 1.65 -17.17
CA THR A 45 -5.33 1.98 -18.07
C THR A 45 -5.78 0.74 -18.84
N GLU A 46 -4.85 0.02 -19.47
CA GLU A 46 -5.14 -1.23 -20.18
C GLU A 46 -5.74 -2.28 -19.25
N PHE A 47 -5.19 -2.44 -18.04
CA PHE A 47 -5.71 -3.36 -17.03
C PHE A 47 -7.18 -3.07 -16.70
N LEU A 48 -7.54 -1.80 -16.49
CA LEU A 48 -8.91 -1.38 -16.22
C LEU A 48 -9.83 -1.53 -17.42
N GLU A 49 -9.35 -1.29 -18.65
CA GLU A 49 -10.10 -1.47 -19.90
C GLU A 49 -10.47 -2.93 -20.17
N ARG A 50 -9.63 -3.89 -19.72
CA ARG A 50 -9.95 -5.32 -19.73
C ARG A 50 -11.05 -5.70 -18.72
N GLY A 51 -11.54 -4.75 -17.92
CA GLY A 51 -12.54 -4.97 -16.88
C GLY A 51 -11.96 -5.47 -15.55
N GLU A 52 -10.64 -5.60 -15.44
CA GLU A 52 -9.98 -6.08 -14.25
C GLU A 52 -9.96 -5.01 -13.15
N ARG A 53 -10.26 -5.41 -11.91
CA ARG A 53 -10.34 -4.48 -10.76
C ARG A 53 -9.57 -4.97 -9.54
N LYS A 54 -9.03 -6.18 -9.57
CA LYS A 54 -8.31 -6.78 -8.43
C LYS A 54 -6.88 -6.26 -8.41
N ILE A 55 -6.56 -5.40 -7.44
CA ILE A 55 -5.22 -4.79 -7.29
C ILE A 55 -4.09 -5.83 -7.22
N ILE A 56 -4.34 -6.98 -6.58
CA ILE A 56 -3.37 -8.08 -6.49
C ILE A 56 -3.05 -8.69 -7.86
N LEU A 57 -3.99 -8.67 -8.81
CA LEU A 57 -3.71 -9.10 -10.18
C LEU A 57 -2.85 -8.06 -10.90
N PHE A 58 -3.13 -6.77 -10.68
CA PHE A 58 -2.34 -5.69 -11.27
C PHE A 58 -0.88 -5.69 -10.81
N TYR A 59 -0.63 -6.01 -9.54
CA TYR A 59 0.72 -6.13 -8.99
C TYR A 59 1.56 -7.19 -9.69
N LYS A 60 0.95 -8.27 -10.20
CA LYS A 60 1.67 -9.30 -10.96
C LYS A 60 2.16 -8.81 -12.31
N GLU A 61 1.61 -7.72 -12.82
CA GLU A 61 2.02 -7.12 -14.10
C GLU A 61 3.08 -6.02 -13.91
N CYS A 62 3.47 -5.68 -12.69
CA CYS A 62 4.40 -4.59 -12.37
C CYS A 62 5.61 -5.10 -11.57
N ASN A 63 6.71 -4.34 -11.59
CA ASN A 63 7.78 -4.57 -10.63
C ASN A 63 7.44 -3.96 -9.26
N VAL A 64 6.94 -4.79 -8.35
CA VAL A 64 6.46 -4.36 -7.03
C VAL A 64 7.56 -4.57 -5.98
N VAL A 65 7.81 -3.55 -5.17
CA VAL A 65 8.74 -3.58 -4.03
C VAL A 65 7.95 -3.44 -2.73
N ASN A 66 8.21 -4.32 -1.77
CA ASN A 66 7.65 -4.21 -0.42
C ASN A 66 8.49 -3.24 0.41
N VAL A 67 7.84 -2.25 1.01
CA VAL A 67 8.44 -1.33 1.99
C VAL A 67 8.14 -1.86 3.38
N ASP A 68 9.17 -2.07 4.18
CA ASP A 68 9.06 -2.69 5.50
C ASP A 68 8.51 -1.70 6.54
N PHE A 69 7.43 -2.13 7.20
CA PHE A 69 6.78 -1.49 8.34
C PHE A 69 6.50 -2.50 9.45
N SER A 70 7.25 -3.61 9.50
CA SER A 70 7.13 -4.62 10.57
C SER A 70 7.43 -4.06 11.96
N ASP A 71 8.12 -2.92 12.05
CA ASP A 71 8.37 -2.15 13.27
C ASP A 71 7.20 -1.24 13.67
N SER A 72 6.12 -1.17 12.88
CA SER A 72 4.95 -0.34 13.16
C SER A 72 3.65 -0.98 12.61
N PRO A 73 3.24 -2.15 13.10
CA PRO A 73 2.06 -2.86 12.59
C PRO A 73 0.75 -2.08 12.78
N ASP A 74 0.63 -1.30 13.86
CA ASP A 74 -0.55 -0.45 14.14
C ASP A 74 -0.63 0.82 13.28
N CYS A 75 0.33 1.01 12.36
CA CYS A 75 0.33 2.11 11.40
C CYS A 75 -0.86 2.04 10.44
N PHE A 76 -1.32 0.82 10.12
CA PHE A 76 -2.29 0.55 9.05
C PHE A 76 -3.65 0.06 9.55
N VAL A 77 -4.04 0.41 10.78
CA VAL A 77 -5.36 0.07 11.30
C VAL A 77 -6.44 0.62 10.36
N ASN A 78 -7.20 -0.29 9.75
CA ASN A 78 -8.31 0.04 8.88
C ASN A 78 -9.62 -0.09 9.65
N LEU A 79 -10.35 1.02 9.77
CA LEU A 79 -11.65 1.08 10.44
C LEU A 79 -12.74 1.01 9.36
N ASN A 80 -13.29 -0.18 9.14
CA ASN A 80 -14.31 -0.43 8.12
C ASN A 80 -15.73 -0.28 8.68
N THR A 81 -15.90 -0.36 10.00
CA THR A 81 -17.20 -0.35 10.69
C THR A 81 -17.26 0.66 11.84
N PRO A 82 -18.45 1.17 12.20
CA PRO A 82 -18.61 2.02 13.37
C PRO A 82 -18.17 1.37 14.68
N GLN A 83 -18.34 0.05 14.81
CA GLN A 83 -17.92 -0.71 15.99
C GLN A 83 -16.40 -0.73 16.16
N GLU A 84 -15.65 -0.87 15.06
CA GLU A 84 -14.19 -0.78 15.09
C GLU A 84 -13.73 0.63 15.52
N LEU A 85 -14.45 1.68 15.11
CA LEU A 85 -14.17 3.06 15.53
C LEU A 85 -14.40 3.26 17.03
N GLU A 86 -15.49 2.73 17.59
CA GLU A 86 -15.77 2.80 19.03
C GLU A 86 -14.71 2.06 19.86
N GLN A 87 -14.30 0.87 19.41
CA GLN A 87 -13.22 0.13 20.05
C GLN A 87 -11.91 0.91 20.00
N PHE A 88 -11.57 1.51 18.85
CA PHE A 88 -10.37 2.32 18.70
C PHE A 88 -10.35 3.55 19.64
N GLY A 89 -11.49 4.24 19.78
CA GLY A 89 -11.61 5.40 20.67
C GLY A 89 -11.54 5.07 22.16
N SER A 90 -11.87 3.83 22.55
CA SER A 90 -11.75 3.35 23.94
C SER A 90 -10.34 2.89 24.34
N LEU A 91 -9.44 2.74 23.37
CA LEU A 91 -8.02 2.41 23.53
C LEU A 91 -7.11 3.65 23.63
N SER A 92 -7.70 4.85 23.64
CA SER A 92 -7.01 6.15 23.73
C SER A 92 -6.88 6.68 25.15
#